data_AF-A0A954XSQ4-F1
#
_entry.id   AF-A0A954XSQ4-F1
#
_cell.length_a   1.000
_cell.length_b   1.000
_cell.length_c   1.000
_cell.angle_alpha   90.00
_cell.angle_beta   90.00
_cell.angle_gamma   90.00
#
_symmetry.space_group_name_H-M   'P 1'
#
loop_
_entity.id
_entity.type
_entity.pdbx_description
1 polymer ?
#
loop_
_entity_poly.entity_id
_entity_poly.type
_entity_poly.pdbx_seq_one_letter_code
_entity_poly.pdbx_strand_id
1 'polypeptide(L)'
;MDNQTTRREFLAKTGISAAAGSLLWNLPSFVAAGSSATAPKQRLVFVFSPNGVIPKHFWPDTTGEEFELKRIIEPLSDFKSRLLTLHGVCNQLKGDGDGHMRGIGCLLTGIELFPGDIQGGSDTPAGWSQGISIDQHIKNRLQSDPATQTRFGSLEFGVMVPDRADTWTRMSYAGPNQPVAPIDDPYRMFDKLYGKSKNKQLLASVLDDLAGDFKKAENLISSEDRQLLQNHLTMIREVEQELAAQLAPQDEQPDAGHAVPELPANIQAVNDNIPQITRMQMDLLVNSFVADFARVATFQITNSVGQPRMRWLGIDEGHHGLSHEPDSNEDAYEKLIKINTWYCEQVAYLAKRLDETPEPGGEGSMLDHTTIVWTNELGKGNNHTRDNIPFVLVGGGLGFKTGRAMDFGKVPHNRLLLSFTEAMGHPEKVFGKPEFCADGSLTGLG
;
A
#
# COMPACT_ATOMS: atom_id res chain seq x y z
N MET A 1 -50.45 12.07 2.99
CA MET A 1 -50.74 11.38 1.72
C MET A 1 -49.50 11.52 0.87
N ASP A 2 -48.65 10.50 0.93
CA ASP A 2 -47.45 10.40 0.09
C ASP A 2 -47.87 10.15 -1.35
N ASN A 3 -47.54 11.08 -2.22
CA ASN A 3 -47.71 10.91 -3.66
C ASN A 3 -46.36 10.50 -4.23
N GLN A 4 -46.00 9.23 -4.10
CA GLN A 4 -44.88 8.66 -4.86
C GLN A 4 -45.27 8.61 -6.33
N THR A 5 -44.97 9.69 -7.05
CA THR A 5 -45.15 9.76 -8.50
C THR A 5 -44.31 8.66 -9.15
N THR A 6 -44.96 7.69 -9.78
CA THR A 6 -44.25 6.59 -10.44
C THR A 6 -43.56 7.09 -11.72
N ARG A 7 -42.47 6.43 -12.15
CA ARG A 7 -41.69 6.78 -13.37
C ARG A 7 -42.57 6.99 -14.62
N ARG A 8 -43.68 6.25 -14.71
CA ARG A 8 -44.64 6.31 -15.81
C ARG A 8 -45.53 7.57 -15.75
N GLU A 9 -45.90 8.03 -14.56
CA GLU A 9 -46.74 9.22 -14.37
C GLU A 9 -45.98 10.53 -14.62
N PHE A 10 -44.69 10.59 -14.30
CA PHE A 10 -43.87 11.77 -14.55
C PHE A 10 -43.64 12.01 -16.05
N LEU A 11 -43.37 10.95 -16.82
CA LEU A 11 -43.20 11.02 -18.29
C LEU A 11 -44.50 11.42 -18.99
N ALA A 12 -45.64 10.93 -18.49
CA ALA A 12 -46.95 11.32 -19.01
C ALA A 12 -47.30 12.80 -18.74
N LYS A 13 -46.81 13.38 -17.64
CA LYS A 13 -47.10 14.77 -17.25
C LYS A 13 -46.15 15.81 -17.84
N THR A 14 -44.88 15.46 -18.10
CA THR A 14 -43.87 16.45 -18.54
C THR A 14 -43.61 16.46 -20.04
N GLY A 15 -44.09 15.46 -20.79
CA GLY A 15 -44.00 15.45 -22.27
C GLY A 15 -42.56 15.34 -22.82
N ILE A 16 -41.60 14.99 -21.97
CA ILE A 16 -40.19 14.80 -22.34
C ILE A 16 -40.06 13.48 -23.10
N SER A 17 -39.41 13.50 -24.27
CA SER A 17 -39.19 12.30 -25.08
C SER A 17 -38.36 11.26 -24.32
N ALA A 18 -38.58 9.96 -24.59
CA ALA A 18 -37.85 8.87 -23.93
C ALA A 18 -36.32 9.00 -24.08
N ALA A 19 -35.85 9.64 -25.16
CA ALA A 19 -34.44 9.91 -25.43
C ALA A 19 -33.85 11.04 -24.56
N ALA A 20 -34.67 12.02 -24.13
CA ALA A 20 -34.23 13.07 -23.22
C ALA A 20 -34.36 12.65 -21.74
N GLY A 21 -35.23 11.68 -21.44
CA GLY A 21 -35.34 11.07 -20.12
C GLY A 21 -34.02 10.46 -19.66
N SER A 22 -33.37 9.63 -20.48
CA SER A 22 -32.11 8.95 -20.13
C SER A 22 -30.97 9.91 -19.73
N LEU A 23 -30.90 11.10 -20.34
CA LEU A 23 -29.91 12.12 -19.97
C LEU A 23 -30.22 12.78 -18.61
N LEU A 24 -31.50 13.02 -18.31
CA LEU A 24 -31.91 13.67 -17.06
C LEU A 24 -31.78 12.75 -15.84
N TRP A 25 -31.87 11.43 -16.04
CA TRP A 25 -31.74 10.43 -14.96
C TRP A 25 -30.29 10.20 -14.48
N ASN A 26 -29.30 10.60 -15.28
CA ASN A 26 -27.87 10.55 -14.90
C ASN A 26 -27.39 11.83 -14.19
N LEU A 27 -28.29 12.79 -13.94
CA LEU A 27 -27.95 13.95 -13.11
C LEU A 27 -27.81 13.52 -11.64
N PRO A 28 -26.76 13.96 -10.94
CA PRO A 28 -26.50 13.59 -9.53
C PRO A 28 -27.70 13.82 -8.60
N SER A 29 -28.52 14.83 -8.93
CA SER A 29 -29.72 15.24 -8.21
C SER A 29 -30.83 14.18 -8.18
N PHE A 30 -30.84 13.23 -9.13
CA PHE A 30 -31.85 12.16 -9.21
C PHE A 30 -31.31 10.79 -8.74
N VAL A 31 -30.00 10.59 -8.77
CA VAL A 31 -29.33 9.40 -8.20
C VAL A 31 -29.39 9.43 -6.67
N ALA A 32 -29.34 10.61 -6.05
CA ALA A 32 -29.39 10.80 -4.61
C ALA A 32 -30.72 10.39 -3.93
N ALA A 33 -31.80 10.15 -4.69
CA ALA A 33 -33.15 9.94 -4.12
C ALA A 33 -33.57 8.46 -3.96
N GLY A 34 -32.70 7.48 -4.22
CA GLY A 34 -33.14 6.07 -4.26
C GLY A 34 -32.13 4.98 -3.89
N SER A 35 -30.87 5.31 -3.60
CA SER A 35 -29.89 4.32 -3.13
C SER A 35 -29.76 4.40 -1.62
N SER A 36 -30.08 3.32 -0.91
CA SER A 36 -29.57 3.07 0.45
C SER A 36 -28.09 3.42 0.48
N ALA A 37 -27.65 4.26 1.42
CA ALA A 37 -26.26 4.67 1.57
C ALA A 37 -25.35 3.45 1.40
N THR A 38 -24.62 3.38 0.28
CA THR A 38 -23.61 2.34 0.08
C THR A 38 -22.59 2.50 1.19
N ALA A 39 -22.23 1.40 1.85
CA ALA A 39 -21.24 1.45 2.92
C ALA A 39 -19.97 2.16 2.42
N PRO A 40 -19.35 3.01 3.25
CA PRO A 40 -18.16 3.77 2.89
C PRO A 40 -17.05 2.84 2.38
N LYS A 41 -16.39 3.23 1.29
CA LYS A 41 -15.32 2.43 0.66
C LYS A 41 -14.04 2.58 1.48
N GLN A 42 -13.87 1.76 2.50
CA GLN A 42 -12.66 1.76 3.32
C GLN A 42 -11.44 1.38 2.48
N ARG A 43 -10.38 2.19 2.56
CA ARG A 43 -9.11 1.98 1.85
C ARG A 43 -7.92 2.04 2.79
N LEU A 44 -6.88 1.28 2.45
CA LEU A 44 -5.64 1.22 3.22
C LEU A 44 -4.44 1.39 2.30
N VAL A 45 -3.52 2.31 2.66
CA VAL A 45 -2.28 2.55 1.91
C VAL A 45 -1.09 2.38 2.82
N PHE A 46 -0.18 1.46 2.49
CA PHE A 46 1.10 1.33 3.20
C PHE A 46 2.19 2.11 2.45
N VAL A 47 2.78 3.12 3.08
CA VAL A 47 3.89 3.89 2.52
C VAL A 47 5.18 3.51 3.25
N PHE A 48 6.18 3.10 2.48
CA PHE A 48 7.48 2.69 2.99
C PHE A 48 8.58 3.68 2.59
N SER A 49 9.39 4.05 3.58
CA SER A 49 10.68 4.72 3.41
C SER A 49 11.75 3.95 4.19
N PRO A 50 13.00 3.84 3.70
CA PRO A 50 13.98 2.92 4.29
C PRO A 50 14.86 3.53 5.41
N ASN A 51 15.69 2.69 6.04
CA ASN A 51 16.88 3.01 6.85
C ASN A 51 16.67 3.69 8.22
N GLY A 52 15.49 3.57 8.80
CA GLY A 52 15.13 4.11 10.10
C GLY A 52 15.08 5.63 10.18
N VAL A 53 14.84 6.13 11.39
CA VAL A 53 14.67 7.56 11.66
C VAL A 53 15.69 8.05 12.70
N ILE A 54 15.66 9.35 12.97
CA ILE A 54 16.33 9.96 14.12
C ILE A 54 15.32 10.08 15.27
N PRO A 55 15.31 9.16 16.27
CA PRO A 55 14.17 9.03 17.19
C PRO A 55 13.81 10.29 17.96
N LYS A 56 14.83 11.04 18.43
CA LYS A 56 14.67 12.32 19.16
C LYS A 56 13.93 13.39 18.35
N HIS A 57 13.98 13.31 17.03
CA HIS A 57 13.37 14.24 16.10
C HIS A 57 12.17 13.65 15.35
N PHE A 58 11.76 12.43 15.70
CA PHE A 58 10.61 11.73 15.13
C PHE A 58 9.46 11.62 16.13
N TRP A 59 9.72 11.04 17.31
CA TRP A 59 8.68 10.71 18.28
C TRP A 59 8.30 11.92 19.14
N PRO A 60 7.00 12.21 19.33
CA PRO A 60 6.54 13.19 20.32
C PRO A 60 7.05 12.85 21.74
N ASP A 61 7.29 13.87 22.56
CA ASP A 61 7.76 13.66 23.95
C ASP A 61 6.63 13.26 24.90
N THR A 62 5.37 13.53 24.52
CA THR A 62 4.17 13.30 25.31
C THR A 62 3.17 12.46 24.52
N THR A 63 2.38 11.64 25.23
CA THR A 63 1.25 10.89 24.68
C THR A 63 -0.06 11.65 24.88
N GLY A 64 -1.10 11.25 24.17
CA GLY A 64 -2.42 11.89 24.21
C GLY A 64 -2.62 12.93 23.11
N GLU A 65 -3.64 13.77 23.27
CA GLU A 65 -4.10 14.74 22.26
C GLU A 65 -3.24 16.02 22.22
N GLU A 66 -2.58 16.35 23.34
CA GLU A 66 -1.74 17.54 23.52
C GLU A 66 -0.26 17.30 23.12
N PHE A 67 -0.03 16.42 22.15
CA PHE A 67 1.33 16.10 21.70
C PHE A 67 1.86 17.15 20.72
N GLU A 68 3.17 17.36 20.73
CA GLU A 68 3.85 18.25 19.77
C GLU A 68 4.49 17.46 18.64
N LEU A 69 4.35 17.99 17.43
CA LEU A 69 5.04 17.43 16.27
C LEU A 69 6.53 17.70 16.37
N LYS A 70 7.33 16.70 16.02
CA LYS A 70 8.78 16.85 15.92
C LYS A 70 9.16 17.21 14.49
N ARG A 71 10.38 17.75 14.33
CA ARG A 71 10.95 18.20 13.04
C ARG A 71 10.65 17.27 11.86
N ILE A 72 10.79 15.95 12.03
CA ILE A 72 10.58 14.99 10.95
C ILE A 72 9.11 14.84 10.57
N ILE A 73 8.19 14.88 11.53
CA ILE A 73 6.75 14.69 11.31
C ILE A 73 5.97 16.01 11.20
N GLU A 74 6.65 17.15 11.34
CA GLU A 74 6.09 18.51 11.19
C GLU A 74 5.34 18.75 9.88
N PRO A 75 5.75 18.17 8.72
CA PRO A 75 4.99 18.33 7.47
C PRO A 75 3.54 17.82 7.54
N LEU A 76 3.16 17.04 8.56
CA LEU A 76 1.79 16.56 8.80
C LEU A 76 0.96 17.50 9.71
N SER A 77 1.44 18.72 10.00
CA SER A 77 0.75 19.69 10.86
C SER A 77 -0.69 19.98 10.44
N ASP A 78 -0.96 20.16 9.14
CA ASP A 78 -2.32 20.35 8.60
C ASP A 78 -3.25 19.15 8.87
N PHE A 79 -2.68 17.98 9.13
CA PHE A 79 -3.40 16.74 9.42
C PHE A 79 -3.28 16.30 10.88
N LYS A 80 -2.79 17.15 11.81
CA LYS A 80 -2.56 16.78 13.22
C LYS A 80 -3.79 16.14 13.88
N SER A 81 -5.00 16.65 13.61
CA SER A 81 -6.24 16.09 14.14
C SER A 81 -6.62 14.72 13.55
N ARG A 82 -6.05 14.35 12.39
CA ARG A 82 -6.23 13.06 11.71
C ARG A 82 -4.97 12.18 11.80
N LEU A 83 -4.02 12.53 12.67
CA LEU A 83 -2.74 11.85 12.86
C LEU A 83 -2.79 10.90 14.07
N LEU A 84 -2.15 9.75 13.95
CA LEU A 84 -1.94 8.81 15.05
C LEU A 84 -0.51 8.26 15.01
N THR A 85 0.30 8.55 16.03
CA THR A 85 1.66 8.00 16.14
C THR A 85 1.66 6.77 17.06
N LEU A 86 2.32 5.68 16.67
CA LEU A 86 2.31 4.42 17.40
C LEU A 86 3.71 4.07 17.94
N HIS A 87 4.21 4.82 18.92
CA HIS A 87 5.47 4.51 19.58
C HIS A 87 5.37 3.17 20.33
N GLY A 88 6.47 2.43 20.48
CA GLY A 88 6.47 1.16 21.20
C GLY A 88 5.99 -0.06 20.39
N VAL A 89 5.71 0.10 19.09
CA VAL A 89 5.44 -1.03 18.18
C VAL A 89 6.77 -1.51 17.57
N CYS A 90 7.07 -2.80 17.74
CA CYS A 90 8.38 -3.37 17.42
C CYS A 90 8.29 -4.60 16.50
N ASN A 91 9.24 -4.74 15.56
CA ASN A 91 9.49 -6.01 14.89
C ASN A 91 10.43 -6.88 15.74
N GLN A 92 9.83 -7.81 16.49
CA GLN A 92 10.53 -8.70 17.42
C GLN A 92 11.01 -10.01 16.79
N LEU A 93 10.76 -10.22 15.48
CA LEU A 93 11.09 -11.47 14.80
C LEU A 93 12.60 -11.70 14.76
N LYS A 94 13.00 -12.94 14.99
CA LYS A 94 14.39 -13.39 14.94
C LYS A 94 14.57 -14.34 13.75
N GLY A 95 15.75 -14.91 13.60
CA GLY A 95 16.08 -15.82 12.49
C GLY A 95 17.04 -15.20 11.48
N ASP A 96 17.04 -15.75 10.29
CA ASP A 96 18.03 -15.52 9.24
C ASP A 96 17.93 -14.10 8.63
N GLY A 97 19.00 -13.70 7.92
CA GLY A 97 19.12 -12.42 7.24
C GLY A 97 19.74 -11.35 8.12
N ASP A 98 20.11 -10.21 7.55
CA ASP A 98 20.59 -9.07 8.33
C ASP A 98 19.42 -8.25 8.94
N GLY A 99 19.77 -7.15 9.64
CA GLY A 99 18.78 -6.24 10.22
C GLY A 99 17.79 -5.64 9.21
N HIS A 100 18.27 -5.26 8.03
CA HIS A 100 17.44 -4.70 6.97
C HIS A 100 16.55 -5.76 6.30
N MET A 101 17.09 -6.97 6.04
CA MET A 101 16.32 -8.07 5.45
C MET A 101 15.13 -8.45 6.34
N ARG A 102 15.38 -8.70 7.63
CA ARG A 102 14.31 -9.01 8.59
C ARG A 102 13.44 -7.81 8.90
N GLY A 103 13.95 -6.60 8.67
CA GLY A 103 13.17 -5.38 8.73
C GLY A 103 12.07 -5.43 7.67
N ILE A 104 12.44 -5.32 6.39
CA ILE A 104 11.47 -5.10 5.30
C ILE A 104 10.73 -6.38 4.92
N GLY A 105 11.42 -7.52 4.88
CA GLY A 105 10.83 -8.79 4.48
C GLY A 105 9.84 -9.34 5.49
N CYS A 106 9.94 -8.95 6.76
CA CYS A 106 8.98 -9.33 7.80
C CYS A 106 7.95 -8.24 8.11
N LEU A 107 8.13 -7.02 7.57
CA LEU A 107 7.40 -5.81 7.98
C LEU A 107 5.88 -5.97 7.89
N LEU A 108 5.42 -6.47 6.75
CA LEU A 108 3.99 -6.63 6.46
C LEU A 108 3.52 -8.07 6.64
N THR A 109 4.41 -9.05 6.80
CA THR A 109 4.06 -10.47 6.95
C THR A 109 3.98 -10.90 8.42
N GLY A 110 4.68 -10.20 9.31
CA GLY A 110 4.73 -10.55 10.73
C GLY A 110 5.35 -11.93 11.00
N ILE A 111 6.11 -12.51 10.07
CA ILE A 111 6.71 -13.83 10.20
C ILE A 111 8.15 -13.84 9.69
N GLU A 112 8.96 -14.78 10.16
CA GLU A 112 10.38 -14.93 9.85
C GLU A 112 10.64 -15.13 8.33
N LEU A 113 11.91 -14.98 7.95
CA LEU A 113 12.39 -15.31 6.62
C LEU A 113 12.70 -16.81 6.52
N PHE A 114 12.58 -17.39 5.33
CA PHE A 114 13.15 -18.71 5.06
C PHE A 114 14.68 -18.64 5.13
N PRO A 115 15.35 -19.77 5.42
CA PRO A 115 16.75 -19.93 5.07
C PRO A 115 16.94 -19.72 3.56
N GLY A 116 18.10 -19.21 3.16
CA GLY A 116 18.41 -19.00 1.74
C GLY A 116 19.88 -18.75 1.51
N ASP A 117 20.20 -18.14 0.37
CA ASP A 117 21.56 -17.89 -0.10
C ASP A 117 21.89 -16.39 -0.24
N ILE A 118 20.93 -15.51 0.08
CA ILE A 118 21.12 -14.07 0.03
C ILE A 118 21.92 -13.65 1.27
N GLN A 119 23.19 -13.31 1.06
CA GLN A 119 24.12 -12.93 2.12
C GLN A 119 24.03 -11.44 2.44
N GLY A 120 23.59 -11.10 3.66
CA GLY A 120 23.62 -9.74 4.21
C GLY A 120 24.71 -9.56 5.25
N GLY A 121 25.72 -8.73 4.95
CA GLY A 121 26.86 -8.52 5.85
C GLY A 121 27.52 -9.84 6.29
N SER A 122 27.70 -10.02 7.60
CA SER A 122 28.21 -11.25 8.21
C SER A 122 27.12 -12.06 8.94
N ASP A 123 25.84 -11.72 8.76
CA ASP A 123 24.71 -12.48 9.30
C ASP A 123 24.48 -13.79 8.53
N THR A 124 23.61 -14.65 9.06
CA THR A 124 23.15 -15.86 8.35
C THR A 124 22.42 -15.46 7.06
N PRO A 125 22.74 -16.08 5.90
CA PRO A 125 21.98 -15.88 4.67
C PRO A 125 20.48 -16.16 4.83
N ALA A 126 19.65 -15.42 4.11
CA ALA A 126 18.20 -15.61 4.12
C ALA A 126 17.62 -15.77 2.72
N GLY A 127 16.39 -16.26 2.69
CA GLY A 127 15.48 -16.21 1.55
C GLY A 127 14.36 -15.21 1.82
N TRP A 128 13.24 -15.45 1.15
CA TRP A 128 12.02 -14.63 1.23
C TRP A 128 11.22 -14.88 2.50
N SER A 129 10.20 -14.06 2.76
CA SER A 129 9.33 -14.23 3.92
C SER A 129 8.57 -15.56 3.91
N GLN A 130 8.32 -16.12 5.10
CA GLN A 130 7.57 -17.36 5.30
C GLN A 130 6.05 -17.21 5.20
N GLY A 131 5.52 -16.01 4.91
CA GLY A 131 4.08 -15.77 4.94
C GLY A 131 3.59 -14.74 3.93
N ILE A 132 2.27 -14.66 3.83
CA ILE A 132 1.55 -13.61 3.10
C ILE A 132 1.70 -12.28 3.85
N SER A 133 1.76 -11.18 3.10
CA SER A 133 1.75 -9.83 3.67
C SER A 133 0.34 -9.31 3.92
N ILE A 134 0.18 -8.41 4.88
CA ILE A 134 -1.13 -7.94 5.36
C ILE A 134 -1.93 -7.25 4.26
N ASP A 135 -1.27 -6.55 3.34
CA ASP A 135 -1.87 -5.94 2.16
C ASP A 135 -2.50 -6.99 1.24
N GLN A 136 -1.80 -8.09 0.96
CA GLN A 136 -2.31 -9.18 0.13
C GLN A 136 -3.38 -10.01 0.87
N HIS A 137 -3.25 -10.17 2.19
CA HIS A 137 -4.26 -10.84 3.00
C HIS A 137 -5.59 -10.08 3.00
N ILE A 138 -5.55 -8.77 3.27
CA ILE A 138 -6.73 -7.90 3.25
C ILE A 138 -7.33 -7.84 1.84
N LYS A 139 -6.48 -7.69 0.80
CA LYS A 139 -6.91 -7.80 -0.60
C LYS A 139 -7.71 -9.08 -0.83
N ASN A 140 -7.19 -10.24 -0.44
CA ASN A 140 -7.87 -11.52 -0.67
C ASN A 140 -9.23 -11.60 0.03
N ARG A 141 -9.34 -11.06 1.26
CA ARG A 141 -10.62 -10.96 1.96
C ARG A 141 -11.61 -10.08 1.21
N LEU A 142 -11.20 -8.88 0.80
CA LEU A 142 -12.05 -7.94 0.07
C LEU A 142 -12.42 -8.45 -1.33
N GLN A 143 -11.55 -9.20 -2.01
CA GLN A 143 -11.86 -9.78 -3.32
C GLN A 143 -12.79 -11.00 -3.22
N SER A 144 -12.90 -11.62 -2.04
CA SER A 144 -13.82 -12.75 -1.82
C SER A 144 -15.29 -12.33 -1.65
N ASP A 145 -15.53 -11.04 -1.35
CA ASP A 145 -16.87 -10.46 -1.26
C ASP A 145 -17.19 -9.64 -2.54
N PRO A 146 -18.22 -10.03 -3.32
CA PRO A 146 -18.64 -9.28 -4.50
C PRO A 146 -18.95 -7.79 -4.26
N ALA A 147 -19.32 -7.40 -3.02
CA ALA A 147 -19.59 -6.01 -2.67
C ALA A 147 -18.32 -5.15 -2.56
N THR A 148 -17.16 -5.76 -2.31
CA THR A 148 -15.87 -5.07 -2.16
C THR A 148 -14.86 -5.42 -3.24
N GLN A 149 -15.25 -6.25 -4.21
CA GLN A 149 -14.42 -6.64 -5.34
C GLN A 149 -14.05 -5.40 -6.19
N THR A 150 -12.81 -5.36 -6.66
CA THR A 150 -12.30 -4.26 -7.50
C THR A 150 -11.50 -4.86 -8.65
N ARG A 151 -11.12 -4.03 -9.63
CA ARG A 151 -10.42 -4.54 -10.83
C ARG A 151 -9.10 -5.23 -10.51
N PHE A 152 -8.32 -4.72 -9.56
CA PHE A 152 -7.00 -5.27 -9.21
C PHE A 152 -6.92 -5.81 -7.78
N GLY A 153 -7.86 -5.44 -6.89
CA GLY A 153 -7.82 -5.77 -5.47
C GLY A 153 -6.81 -4.91 -4.70
N SER A 154 -5.54 -5.04 -5.07
CA SER A 154 -4.42 -4.24 -4.56
C SER A 154 -3.58 -3.66 -5.70
N LEU A 155 -2.84 -2.59 -5.41
CA LEU A 155 -1.86 -2.00 -6.32
C LEU A 155 -0.55 -1.69 -5.61
N GLU A 156 0.54 -2.24 -6.12
CA GLU A 156 1.88 -2.10 -5.57
C GLU A 156 2.69 -1.07 -6.39
N PHE A 157 2.81 0.14 -5.84
CA PHE A 157 3.55 1.26 -6.43
C PHE A 157 4.99 1.29 -5.91
N GLY A 158 5.93 1.65 -6.80
CA GLY A 158 7.34 1.81 -6.47
C GLY A 158 7.91 3.15 -6.93
N VAL A 159 9.07 3.50 -6.40
CA VAL A 159 9.91 4.58 -6.91
C VAL A 159 11.37 4.13 -6.83
N MET A 160 12.02 3.93 -7.98
CA MET A 160 13.42 3.48 -8.05
C MET A 160 13.66 2.19 -7.24
N VAL A 161 12.76 1.22 -7.37
CA VAL A 161 12.90 -0.07 -6.69
C VAL A 161 13.73 -0.96 -7.60
N PRO A 162 14.85 -1.55 -7.13
CA PRO A 162 15.69 -2.35 -8.01
C PRO A 162 14.93 -3.56 -8.58
N ASP A 163 15.17 -3.84 -9.87
CA ASP A 163 14.72 -5.08 -10.53
C ASP A 163 15.32 -6.32 -9.88
N ARG A 164 16.48 -6.18 -9.20
CA ARG A 164 17.09 -7.24 -8.40
C ARG A 164 16.08 -7.75 -7.38
N ALA A 165 15.68 -9.01 -7.54
CA ALA A 165 14.76 -9.69 -6.64
C ALA A 165 15.56 -10.32 -5.49
N ASP A 166 15.59 -9.63 -4.35
CA ASP A 166 16.06 -10.17 -3.08
C ASP A 166 15.27 -9.58 -1.90
N THR A 167 15.51 -10.10 -0.70
CA THR A 167 14.73 -9.75 0.49
C THR A 167 14.86 -8.29 0.90
N TRP A 168 15.85 -7.52 0.43
CA TRP A 168 15.93 -6.09 0.70
C TRP A 168 14.98 -5.25 -0.17
N THR A 169 14.46 -5.81 -1.25
CA THR A 169 13.72 -5.04 -2.26
C THR A 169 12.21 -5.27 -2.26
N ARG A 170 11.67 -6.12 -1.38
CA ARG A 170 10.25 -6.52 -1.37
C ARG A 170 9.66 -6.51 0.04
N MET A 171 8.59 -5.73 0.23
CA MET A 171 7.77 -5.74 1.45
C MET A 171 6.44 -6.49 1.32
N SER A 172 5.93 -6.66 0.09
CA SER A 172 4.68 -7.37 -0.20
C SER A 172 4.94 -8.81 -0.65
N TYR A 173 4.12 -9.73 -0.16
CA TYR A 173 4.20 -11.17 -0.42
C TYR A 173 2.79 -11.74 -0.62
N ALA A 174 2.53 -12.39 -1.75
CA ALA A 174 1.24 -13.06 -2.02
C ALA A 174 1.09 -14.36 -1.19
N GLY A 175 2.19 -14.84 -0.64
CA GLY A 175 2.28 -16.03 0.19
C GLY A 175 3.72 -16.34 0.60
N PRO A 176 3.94 -17.46 1.31
CA PRO A 176 5.28 -17.93 1.66
C PRO A 176 6.19 -18.05 0.43
N ASN A 177 7.33 -17.39 0.44
CA ASN A 177 8.30 -17.40 -0.67
C ASN A 177 7.73 -16.85 -2.00
N GLN A 178 6.72 -15.97 -1.95
CA GLN A 178 6.07 -15.39 -3.12
C GLN A 178 6.12 -13.85 -3.08
N PRO A 179 7.29 -13.22 -3.30
CA PRO A 179 7.43 -11.77 -3.27
C PRO A 179 6.64 -11.11 -4.41
N VAL A 180 6.01 -9.97 -4.12
CA VAL A 180 5.31 -9.14 -5.10
C VAL A 180 6.18 -7.91 -5.40
N ALA A 181 6.58 -7.76 -6.67
CA ALA A 181 7.37 -6.61 -7.10
C ALA A 181 6.46 -5.39 -7.37
N PRO A 182 6.80 -4.20 -6.83
CA PRO A 182 6.06 -3.00 -7.17
C PRO A 182 6.35 -2.55 -8.61
N ILE A 183 5.40 -1.84 -9.23
CA ILE A 183 5.62 -1.16 -10.50
C ILE A 183 6.18 0.23 -10.18
N ASP A 184 7.46 0.44 -10.46
CA ASP A 184 8.19 1.65 -10.10
C ASP A 184 8.26 2.71 -11.21
N ASP A 185 7.87 2.34 -12.43
CA ASP A 185 7.71 3.22 -13.57
C ASP A 185 6.25 3.74 -13.66
N PRO A 186 6.02 5.06 -13.56
CA PRO A 186 4.68 5.65 -13.61
C PRO A 186 3.99 5.45 -14.96
N TYR A 187 4.71 5.31 -16.07
CA TYR A 187 4.10 5.03 -17.37
C TYR A 187 3.60 3.60 -17.46
N ARG A 188 4.37 2.63 -16.94
CA ARG A 188 3.91 1.24 -16.82
C ARG A 188 2.72 1.12 -15.89
N MET A 189 2.71 1.87 -14.78
CA MET A 189 1.56 1.91 -13.88
C MET A 189 0.35 2.54 -14.58
N PHE A 190 0.51 3.67 -15.26
CA PHE A 190 -0.55 4.27 -16.07
C PHE A 190 -1.11 3.30 -17.12
N ASP A 191 -0.24 2.56 -17.82
CA ASP A 191 -0.66 1.55 -18.78
C ASP A 191 -1.39 0.37 -18.11
N LYS A 192 -1.02 -0.03 -16.89
CA LYS A 192 -1.79 -1.04 -16.12
C LYS A 192 -3.19 -0.52 -15.79
N LEU A 193 -3.29 0.74 -15.33
CA LEU A 193 -4.56 1.35 -14.93
C LEU A 193 -5.47 1.64 -16.14
N TYR A 194 -4.94 2.22 -17.22
CA TYR A 194 -5.69 2.82 -18.33
C TYR A 194 -5.36 2.25 -19.72
N GLY A 195 -4.29 1.46 -19.85
CA GLY A 195 -3.78 0.98 -21.14
C GLY A 195 -4.74 0.07 -21.90
N LYS A 196 -4.74 0.21 -23.23
CA LYS A 196 -5.56 -0.60 -24.15
C LYS A 196 -4.96 -2.00 -24.30
N SER A 197 -5.62 -3.00 -23.73
CA SER A 197 -6.14 -4.25 -24.33
C SER A 197 -5.53 -4.96 -25.56
N LYS A 198 -4.45 -4.51 -26.18
CA LYS A 198 -4.14 -4.87 -27.58
C LYS A 198 -3.54 -6.26 -27.81
N ASN A 199 -3.08 -6.96 -26.76
CA ASN A 199 -2.55 -8.34 -26.87
C ASN A 199 -3.24 -9.35 -25.93
N LYS A 200 -4.54 -9.15 -25.64
CA LYS A 200 -5.25 -9.92 -24.60
C LYS A 200 -5.48 -11.40 -24.93
N GLN A 201 -5.90 -11.72 -26.15
CA GLN A 201 -6.16 -13.12 -26.54
C GLN A 201 -4.86 -13.91 -26.75
N LEU A 202 -3.82 -13.26 -27.27
CA LEU A 202 -2.51 -13.87 -27.44
C LEU A 202 -1.89 -14.20 -26.07
N LEU A 203 -1.98 -13.29 -25.10
CA LEU A 203 -1.45 -13.51 -23.75
C LEU A 203 -2.24 -14.61 -23.01
N ALA A 204 -3.57 -14.62 -23.10
CA ALA A 204 -4.39 -15.68 -22.51
C ALA A 204 -4.05 -17.07 -23.08
N SER A 205 -3.91 -17.16 -24.41
CA SER A 205 -3.52 -18.42 -25.07
C SER A 205 -2.13 -18.90 -24.65
N VAL A 206 -1.16 -18.00 -24.48
CA VAL A 206 0.20 -18.36 -24.02
C VAL A 206 0.20 -18.83 -22.57
N LEU A 207 -0.62 -18.22 -21.71
CA LEU A 207 -0.75 -18.64 -20.30
C LEU A 207 -1.44 -20.00 -20.18
N ASP A 208 -2.50 -20.25 -20.95
CA ASP A 208 -3.17 -21.56 -21.04
C ASP A 208 -2.20 -22.67 -21.49
N ASP A 209 -1.39 -22.40 -22.52
CA ASP A 209 -0.37 -23.34 -23.02
C ASP A 209 0.71 -23.61 -21.97
N LEU A 210 1.19 -22.57 -21.27
CA LEU A 210 2.17 -22.69 -20.18
C LEU A 210 1.60 -23.50 -19.00
N ALA A 211 0.36 -23.24 -18.59
CA ALA A 211 -0.32 -23.97 -17.53
C ALA A 211 -0.46 -25.47 -17.89
N GLY A 212 -0.77 -25.76 -19.15
CA GLY A 212 -0.82 -27.13 -19.69
C GLY A 212 0.52 -27.84 -19.62
N ASP A 213 1.62 -27.16 -19.96
CA ASP A 213 2.97 -27.73 -19.92
C ASP A 213 3.50 -27.92 -18.50
N PHE A 214 3.20 -26.99 -17.59
CA PHE A 214 3.50 -27.16 -16.17
C PHE A 214 2.78 -28.36 -15.57
N LYS A 215 1.51 -28.59 -15.90
CA LYS A 215 0.77 -29.76 -15.42
C LYS A 215 1.36 -31.09 -15.90
N LYS A 216 1.99 -31.11 -17.08
CA LYS A 216 2.74 -32.29 -17.57
C LYS A 216 4.05 -32.47 -16.80
N ALA A 217 4.76 -31.38 -16.52
CA ALA A 217 6.00 -31.38 -15.75
C ALA A 217 5.79 -31.81 -14.29
N GLU A 218 4.63 -31.51 -13.70
CA GLU A 218 4.26 -31.87 -12.31
C GLU A 218 4.40 -33.38 -12.01
N ASN A 219 4.16 -34.23 -13.02
CA ASN A 219 4.26 -35.69 -12.91
C ASN A 219 5.69 -36.23 -13.05
N LEU A 220 6.64 -35.39 -13.48
CA LEU A 220 8.01 -35.77 -13.82
C LEU A 220 9.06 -35.27 -12.82
N ILE A 221 8.64 -34.46 -11.84
CA ILE A 221 9.52 -33.82 -10.86
C ILE A 221 9.32 -34.36 -9.45
N SER A 222 10.28 -34.03 -8.57
CA SER A 222 10.23 -34.41 -7.15
C SER A 222 9.03 -33.76 -6.43
N SER A 223 8.67 -34.29 -5.27
CA SER A 223 7.60 -33.70 -4.45
C SER A 223 7.89 -32.26 -3.99
N GLU A 224 9.18 -31.92 -3.84
CA GLU A 224 9.62 -30.59 -3.41
C GLU A 224 9.51 -29.59 -4.58
N ASP A 225 9.94 -29.99 -5.77
CA ASP A 225 9.78 -29.18 -6.99
C ASP A 225 8.31 -29.02 -7.39
N ARG A 226 7.48 -30.03 -7.12
CA ARG A 226 6.03 -29.98 -7.35
C ARG A 226 5.38 -28.84 -6.57
N GLN A 227 5.81 -28.58 -5.34
CA GLN A 227 5.27 -27.48 -4.55
C GLN A 227 5.66 -26.11 -5.14
N LEU A 228 6.92 -25.96 -5.59
CA LEU A 228 7.37 -24.76 -6.28
C LEU A 228 6.60 -24.52 -7.58
N LEU A 229 6.32 -25.60 -8.32
CA LEU A 229 5.54 -25.55 -9.56
C LEU A 229 4.08 -25.14 -9.32
N GLN A 230 3.47 -25.66 -8.26
CA GLN A 230 2.10 -25.29 -7.85
C GLN A 230 2.01 -23.81 -7.44
N ASN A 231 3.05 -23.28 -6.79
CA ASN A 231 3.13 -21.86 -6.47
C ASN A 231 3.20 -21.00 -7.75
N HIS A 232 4.00 -21.41 -8.75
CA HIS A 232 4.05 -20.73 -10.05
C HIS A 232 2.71 -20.79 -10.80
N LEU A 233 2.05 -21.95 -10.81
CA LEU A 233 0.71 -22.10 -11.40
C LEU A 233 -0.33 -21.21 -10.71
N THR A 234 -0.18 -20.95 -9.42
CA THR A 234 -1.06 -20.03 -8.68
C THR A 234 -0.83 -18.58 -9.13
N MET A 235 0.43 -18.14 -9.29
CA MET A 235 0.75 -16.82 -9.84
C MET A 235 0.23 -16.67 -11.28
N ILE A 236 0.36 -17.69 -12.12
CA ILE A 236 -0.17 -17.69 -13.49
C ILE A 236 -1.69 -17.52 -13.47
N ARG A 237 -2.39 -18.25 -12.60
CA ARG A 237 -3.86 -18.11 -12.45
C ARG A 237 -4.27 -16.73 -11.96
N GLU A 238 -3.49 -16.09 -11.09
CA GLU A 238 -3.78 -14.72 -10.66
C GLU A 238 -3.66 -13.75 -11.84
N VAL A 239 -2.64 -13.91 -12.69
CA VAL A 239 -2.49 -13.14 -13.93
C VAL A 239 -3.63 -13.44 -14.92
N GLU A 240 -4.03 -14.71 -15.06
CA GLU A 240 -5.18 -15.11 -15.89
C GLU A 240 -6.49 -14.53 -15.37
N GLN A 241 -6.70 -14.49 -14.05
CA GLN A 241 -7.88 -13.88 -13.44
C GLN A 241 -7.90 -12.37 -13.65
N GLU A 242 -6.76 -11.70 -13.47
CA GLU A 242 -6.60 -10.27 -13.80
C GLU A 242 -6.89 -10.02 -15.29
N LEU A 243 -6.43 -10.91 -16.19
CA LEU A 243 -6.66 -10.83 -17.62
C LEU A 243 -8.12 -11.14 -18.00
N ALA A 244 -8.75 -12.11 -17.35
CA ALA A 244 -10.14 -12.50 -17.55
C ALA A 244 -11.10 -11.39 -17.11
N ALA A 245 -10.84 -10.74 -15.97
CA ALA A 245 -11.55 -9.54 -15.52
C ALA A 245 -11.45 -8.40 -16.55
N GLN A 246 -10.35 -8.33 -17.29
CA GLN A 246 -10.17 -7.38 -18.39
C GLN A 246 -10.76 -7.85 -19.74
N LEU A 247 -11.02 -9.14 -19.92
CA LEU A 247 -11.53 -9.77 -21.16
C LEU A 247 -13.05 -9.98 -21.15
N ALA A 248 -13.73 -9.81 -20.01
CA ALA A 248 -15.18 -9.83 -19.93
C ALA A 248 -15.77 -8.87 -20.98
N PRO A 249 -16.82 -9.27 -21.73
CA PRO A 249 -17.37 -8.47 -22.83
C PRO A 249 -17.86 -7.13 -22.29
N GLN A 250 -17.07 -6.09 -22.53
CA GLN A 250 -17.47 -4.69 -22.39
C GLN A 250 -17.84 -4.21 -23.79
N ASP A 251 -19.09 -4.47 -24.17
CA ASP A 251 -19.73 -3.74 -25.25
C ASP A 251 -19.80 -2.27 -24.80
N GLU A 252 -19.06 -1.42 -25.51
CA GLU A 252 -18.74 -0.02 -25.15
C GLU A 252 -17.80 0.12 -23.94
N GLN A 253 -16.77 0.96 -24.10
CA GLN A 253 -15.90 1.31 -22.98
C GLN A 253 -16.79 1.82 -21.84
N PRO A 254 -16.69 1.29 -20.61
CA PRO A 254 -17.12 2.07 -19.48
C PRO A 254 -16.31 3.35 -19.57
N ASP A 255 -17.01 4.48 -19.70
CA ASP A 255 -16.47 5.74 -19.22
C ASP A 255 -15.81 5.43 -17.87
N ALA A 256 -14.53 5.80 -17.70
CA ALA A 256 -13.80 5.52 -16.46
C ALA A 256 -14.55 6.11 -15.25
N GLY A 257 -15.56 6.95 -15.48
CA GLY A 257 -16.39 7.58 -14.46
C GLY A 257 -15.66 8.72 -13.78
N HIS A 258 -14.45 9.03 -14.24
CA HIS A 258 -13.55 10.06 -13.75
C HIS A 258 -12.59 10.52 -14.86
N ALA A 259 -11.98 11.68 -14.66
CA ALA A 259 -10.98 12.22 -15.58
C ALA A 259 -9.71 11.35 -15.55
N VAL A 260 -9.28 10.88 -16.72
CA VAL A 260 -7.99 10.16 -16.86
C VAL A 260 -6.85 11.18 -16.72
N PRO A 261 -5.84 10.92 -15.88
CA PRO A 261 -4.73 11.85 -15.67
C PRO A 261 -3.83 11.96 -16.90
N GLU A 262 -3.27 13.14 -17.14
CA GLU A 262 -2.21 13.34 -18.13
C GLU A 262 -0.84 13.25 -17.44
N LEU A 263 0.03 12.37 -17.94
CA LEU A 263 1.41 12.26 -17.45
C LEU A 263 2.36 13.16 -18.27
N PRO A 264 3.32 13.86 -17.63
CA PRO A 264 4.44 14.47 -18.33
C PRO A 264 5.16 13.43 -19.19
N ALA A 265 5.66 13.80 -20.37
CA ALA A 265 6.29 12.82 -21.28
C ALA A 265 7.75 12.51 -20.89
N ASN A 266 8.13 11.23 -20.95
CA ASN A 266 9.52 10.72 -20.96
C ASN A 266 10.42 11.14 -19.77
N ILE A 267 9.89 11.15 -18.55
CA ILE A 267 10.70 11.30 -17.34
C ILE A 267 11.58 10.05 -17.17
N GLN A 268 12.89 10.26 -17.15
CA GLN A 268 13.86 9.17 -16.97
C GLN A 268 13.86 8.69 -15.52
N ALA A 269 13.94 7.37 -15.32
CA ALA A 269 14.15 6.74 -14.02
C ALA A 269 15.59 6.91 -13.53
N VAL A 270 15.94 8.13 -13.13
CA VAL A 270 17.26 8.51 -12.59
C VAL A 270 17.10 9.17 -11.22
N ASN A 271 18.16 9.13 -10.41
CA ASN A 271 18.17 9.59 -9.03
C ASN A 271 17.50 10.96 -8.81
N ASP A 272 17.84 11.98 -9.61
CA ASP A 272 17.34 13.34 -9.37
C ASP A 272 15.87 13.52 -9.74
N ASN A 273 15.29 12.57 -10.47
CA ASN A 273 13.88 12.55 -10.80
C ASN A 273 13.04 11.81 -9.75
N ILE A 274 13.64 11.26 -8.68
CA ILE A 274 12.91 10.60 -7.58
C ILE A 274 11.74 11.47 -7.08
N PRO A 275 11.90 12.77 -6.76
CA PRO A 275 10.78 13.58 -6.30
C PRO A 275 9.62 13.65 -7.30
N GLN A 276 9.93 13.80 -8.60
CA GLN A 276 8.91 13.87 -9.64
C GLN A 276 8.21 12.53 -9.83
N ILE A 277 8.96 11.43 -9.89
CA ILE A 277 8.41 10.07 -10.03
C ILE A 277 7.54 9.72 -8.82
N THR A 278 7.97 10.08 -7.60
CA THR A 278 7.17 9.91 -6.39
C THR A 278 5.82 10.62 -6.51
N ARG A 279 5.81 11.88 -6.94
CA ARG A 279 4.56 12.65 -7.11
C ARG A 279 3.65 12.03 -8.18
N MET A 280 4.20 11.65 -9.33
CA MET A 280 3.45 10.99 -10.40
C MET A 280 2.80 9.69 -9.93
N GLN A 281 3.55 8.82 -9.23
CA GLN A 281 3.02 7.57 -8.71
C GLN A 281 1.95 7.79 -7.63
N MET A 282 2.12 8.79 -6.75
CA MET A 282 1.11 9.14 -5.74
C MET A 282 -0.18 9.65 -6.39
N ASP A 283 -0.09 10.48 -7.42
CA ASP A 283 -1.26 10.94 -8.15
C ASP A 283 -1.96 9.78 -8.87
N LEU A 284 -1.22 8.84 -9.46
CA LEU A 284 -1.80 7.62 -10.05
C LEU A 284 -2.48 6.74 -8.99
N LEU A 285 -1.93 6.64 -7.78
CA LEU A 285 -2.56 5.95 -6.66
C LEU A 285 -3.91 6.59 -6.32
N VAL A 286 -3.97 7.91 -6.12
CA VAL A 286 -5.23 8.62 -5.83
C VAL A 286 -6.24 8.41 -6.96
N ASN A 287 -5.83 8.57 -8.22
CA ASN A 287 -6.69 8.32 -9.38
C ASN A 287 -7.21 6.87 -9.43
N SER A 288 -6.38 5.88 -9.08
CA SER A 288 -6.81 4.48 -9.03
C SER A 288 -7.92 4.24 -8.00
N PHE A 289 -7.91 4.97 -6.89
CA PHE A 289 -8.94 4.88 -5.86
C PHE A 289 -10.21 5.63 -6.25
N VAL A 290 -10.09 6.76 -6.96
CA VAL A 290 -11.24 7.44 -7.60
C VAL A 290 -11.94 6.51 -8.59
N ALA A 291 -11.14 5.78 -9.37
CA ALA A 291 -11.58 4.81 -10.37
C ALA A 291 -12.14 3.49 -9.79
N ASP A 292 -12.13 3.33 -8.47
CA ASP A 292 -12.50 2.09 -7.80
C ASP A 292 -11.66 0.86 -8.19
N PHE A 293 -10.43 1.08 -8.65
CA PHE A 293 -9.56 0.02 -9.16
C PHE A 293 -8.95 -0.87 -8.07
N ALA A 294 -8.81 -0.36 -6.85
CA ALA A 294 -8.32 -1.09 -5.68
C ALA A 294 -8.90 -0.55 -4.37
N ARG A 295 -8.76 -1.33 -3.29
CA ARG A 295 -9.02 -0.90 -1.90
C ARG A 295 -7.75 -0.84 -1.06
N VAL A 296 -6.73 -1.59 -1.46
CA VAL A 296 -5.44 -1.64 -0.78
C VAL A 296 -4.36 -1.16 -1.75
N ALA A 297 -3.41 -0.38 -1.27
CA ALA A 297 -2.22 -0.04 -2.04
C ALA A 297 -0.97 -0.09 -1.17
N THR A 298 0.16 -0.40 -1.81
CA THR A 298 1.48 -0.24 -1.20
C THR A 298 2.30 0.73 -2.02
N PHE A 299 3.15 1.52 -1.36
CA PHE A 299 3.96 2.55 -1.99
C PHE A 299 5.38 2.48 -1.43
N GLN A 300 6.29 1.88 -2.20
CA GLN A 300 7.67 1.64 -1.78
C GLN A 300 8.61 2.67 -2.41
N ILE A 301 9.23 3.53 -1.59
CA ILE A 301 10.27 4.44 -2.09
C ILE A 301 11.63 3.75 -1.91
N THR A 302 12.26 3.42 -3.04
CA THR A 302 13.53 2.70 -3.13
C THR A 302 13.47 1.29 -2.52
N ASN A 303 14.46 0.91 -1.73
CA ASN A 303 14.59 -0.40 -1.11
C ASN A 303 15.38 -0.26 0.19
N SER A 304 15.32 -1.29 1.05
CA SER A 304 16.29 -1.41 2.13
C SER A 304 17.69 -1.45 1.54
N VAL A 305 18.65 -0.77 2.16
CA VAL A 305 20.02 -0.56 1.65
C VAL A 305 20.15 0.29 0.37
N GLY A 306 19.06 0.92 -0.09
CA GLY A 306 19.06 1.84 -1.23
C GLY A 306 20.01 3.03 -1.00
N GLN A 307 20.74 3.44 -2.04
CA GLN A 307 21.73 4.53 -2.00
C GLN A 307 21.31 5.76 -2.82
N PRO A 308 20.06 6.26 -2.74
CA PRO A 308 19.74 7.52 -3.39
C PRO A 308 20.60 8.64 -2.80
N ARG A 309 21.09 9.51 -3.67
CA ARG A 309 21.80 10.74 -3.29
C ARG A 309 20.79 11.88 -3.36
N MET A 310 20.29 12.36 -2.23
CA MET A 310 19.21 13.34 -2.22
C MET A 310 19.68 14.76 -2.57
N ARG A 311 20.19 14.95 -3.79
CA ARG A 311 20.79 16.21 -4.27
C ARG A 311 19.81 17.36 -4.32
N TRP A 312 18.51 17.06 -4.47
CA TRP A 312 17.44 18.06 -4.34
C TRP A 312 17.32 18.64 -2.93
N LEU A 313 17.90 17.99 -1.91
CA LEU A 313 18.05 18.49 -0.54
C LEU A 313 19.46 19.04 -0.26
N GLY A 314 20.33 19.10 -1.26
CA GLY A 314 21.75 19.45 -1.11
C GLY A 314 22.59 18.36 -0.43
N ILE A 315 22.23 17.08 -0.61
CA ILE A 315 22.92 15.92 -0.01
C ILE A 315 23.50 15.04 -1.13
N ASP A 316 24.82 14.92 -1.19
CA ASP A 316 25.54 14.18 -2.23
C ASP A 316 25.91 12.75 -1.81
N GLU A 317 25.86 12.45 -0.52
CA GLU A 317 26.08 11.13 0.05
C GLU A 317 24.87 10.21 -0.18
N GLY A 318 25.14 8.90 -0.25
CA GLY A 318 24.08 7.91 -0.34
C GLY A 318 23.33 7.77 0.98
N HIS A 319 21.99 7.73 0.92
CA HIS A 319 21.14 7.66 2.11
C HIS A 319 21.46 6.48 3.03
N HIS A 320 21.61 5.27 2.49
CA HIS A 320 21.98 4.11 3.32
C HIS A 320 23.38 4.27 3.92
N GLY A 321 24.34 4.87 3.20
CA GLY A 321 25.65 5.17 3.81
C GLY A 321 25.52 6.10 5.04
N LEU A 322 24.75 7.20 4.90
CA LEU A 322 24.51 8.14 5.98
C LEU A 322 23.83 7.50 7.20
N SER A 323 22.91 6.54 6.98
CA SER A 323 22.17 5.94 8.08
C SER A 323 23.03 5.11 9.03
N HIS A 324 24.24 4.73 8.63
CA HIS A 324 25.21 4.00 9.47
C HIS A 324 26.16 4.92 10.24
N GLU A 325 26.14 6.23 10.00
CA GLU A 325 27.00 7.18 10.70
C GLU A 325 26.71 7.19 12.22
N PRO A 326 27.75 7.37 13.05
CA PRO A 326 27.58 7.41 14.50
C PRO A 326 26.79 8.66 14.93
N ASP A 327 26.09 8.57 16.05
CA ASP A 327 25.29 9.68 16.59
C ASP A 327 26.10 10.96 16.87
N SER A 328 27.43 10.83 17.03
CA SER A 328 28.35 11.96 17.22
C SER A 328 28.63 12.74 15.93
N ASN A 329 28.28 12.21 14.75
CA ASN A 329 28.41 12.92 13.48
C ASN A 329 27.19 13.82 13.28
N GLU A 330 27.26 15.04 13.82
CA GLU A 330 26.16 16.01 13.78
C GLU A 330 25.73 16.39 12.37
N ASP A 331 26.66 16.43 11.40
CA ASP A 331 26.34 16.73 10.00
C ASP A 331 25.51 15.62 9.35
N ALA A 332 25.92 14.35 9.50
CA ALA A 332 25.13 13.21 9.05
C ALA A 332 23.77 13.15 9.74
N TYR A 333 23.73 13.45 11.05
CA TYR A 333 22.51 13.49 11.84
C TYR A 333 21.49 14.51 11.29
N GLU A 334 21.94 15.73 10.99
CA GLU A 334 21.09 16.78 10.40
C GLU A 334 20.65 16.45 8.96
N LYS A 335 21.53 15.83 8.16
CA LYS A 335 21.18 15.33 6.82
C LYS A 335 20.08 14.26 6.90
N LEU A 336 20.20 13.31 7.83
CA LEU A 336 19.17 12.29 8.06
C LEU A 336 17.84 12.89 8.51
N ILE A 337 17.84 13.96 9.33
CA ILE A 337 16.60 14.67 9.67
C ILE A 337 15.96 15.27 8.41
N LYS A 338 16.73 15.92 7.54
CA LYS A 338 16.21 16.47 6.27
C LYS A 338 15.64 15.38 5.36
N ILE A 339 16.34 14.26 5.20
CA ILE A 339 15.89 13.12 4.40
C ILE A 339 14.57 12.56 4.94
N ASN A 340 14.49 12.31 6.25
CA ASN A 340 13.28 11.79 6.87
C ASN A 340 12.11 12.79 6.81
N THR A 341 12.39 14.09 6.94
CA THR A 341 11.40 15.16 6.76
C THR A 341 10.87 15.16 5.33
N TRP A 342 11.74 15.00 4.32
CA TRP A 342 11.32 14.90 2.92
C TRP A 342 10.39 13.71 2.65
N TYR A 343 10.65 12.54 3.24
CA TYR A 343 9.71 11.41 3.15
C TYR A 343 8.36 11.76 3.78
N CYS A 344 8.35 12.44 4.93
CA CYS A 344 7.12 12.93 5.56
C CYS A 344 6.37 13.92 4.66
N GLU A 345 7.07 14.84 3.98
CA GLU A 345 6.47 15.73 2.97
C GLU A 345 5.83 14.96 1.80
N GLN A 346 6.33 13.75 1.48
CA GLN A 346 5.69 12.92 0.48
C GLN A 346 4.38 12.33 0.99
N VAL A 347 4.35 11.86 2.24
CA VAL A 347 3.13 11.37 2.91
C VAL A 347 2.11 12.49 3.09
N ALA A 348 2.53 13.68 3.51
CA ALA A 348 1.67 14.85 3.66
C ALA A 348 1.02 15.27 2.33
N TYR A 349 1.76 15.18 1.23
CA TYR A 349 1.18 15.40 -0.10
C TYR A 349 0.14 14.33 -0.44
N LEU A 350 0.41 13.04 -0.22
CA LEU A 350 -0.59 12.00 -0.48
C LEU A 350 -1.86 12.23 0.35
N ALA A 351 -1.70 12.55 1.63
CA ALA A 351 -2.82 12.92 2.50
C ALA A 351 -3.59 14.12 1.96
N LYS A 352 -2.89 15.17 1.53
CA LYS A 352 -3.48 16.36 0.91
C LYS A 352 -4.23 16.04 -0.38
N ARG A 353 -3.66 15.24 -1.28
CA ARG A 353 -4.33 14.84 -2.52
C ARG A 353 -5.60 14.05 -2.24
N LEU A 354 -5.59 13.15 -1.24
CA LEU A 354 -6.78 12.43 -0.80
C LEU A 354 -7.81 13.34 -0.12
N ASP A 355 -7.37 14.34 0.64
CA ASP A 355 -8.29 15.27 1.33
C ASP A 355 -8.94 16.29 0.38
N GLU A 356 -8.21 16.71 -0.66
CA GLU A 356 -8.73 17.58 -1.73
C GLU A 356 -9.64 16.84 -2.71
N THR A 357 -9.64 15.50 -2.69
CA THR A 357 -10.44 14.69 -3.61
C THR A 357 -11.72 14.22 -2.92
N PRO A 358 -12.92 14.59 -3.44
CA PRO A 358 -14.19 14.11 -2.90
C PRO A 358 -14.33 12.58 -2.99
N GLU A 359 -14.97 11.95 -2.01
CA GLU A 359 -15.26 10.51 -2.07
C GLU A 359 -16.27 10.21 -3.21
N PRO A 360 -15.93 9.37 -4.20
CA PRO A 360 -16.86 9.05 -5.27
C PRO A 360 -18.11 8.32 -4.76
N GLY A 361 -19.27 9.00 -4.87
CA GLY A 361 -20.56 8.45 -4.45
C GLY A 361 -20.81 8.47 -2.94
N GLY A 362 -19.99 9.20 -2.17
CA GLY A 362 -20.14 9.34 -0.72
C GLY A 362 -20.03 10.79 -0.25
N GLU A 363 -20.08 10.98 1.08
CA GLU A 363 -19.80 12.25 1.74
C GLU A 363 -18.34 12.31 2.18
N GLY A 364 -17.80 13.53 2.33
CA GLY A 364 -16.43 13.77 2.78
C GLY A 364 -15.39 13.66 1.66
N SER A 365 -14.13 13.66 2.07
CA SER A 365 -12.99 13.47 1.18
C SER A 365 -12.54 12.01 1.17
N MET A 366 -11.74 11.61 0.18
CA MET A 366 -11.17 10.27 0.14
C MET A 366 -10.28 9.99 1.35
N LEU A 367 -9.69 11.02 1.98
CA LEU A 367 -8.91 10.86 3.21
C LEU A 367 -9.79 10.44 4.41
N ASP A 368 -11.07 10.80 4.42
CA ASP A 368 -12.02 10.35 5.46
C ASP A 368 -12.26 8.83 5.37
N HIS A 369 -12.11 8.25 4.18
CA HIS A 369 -12.33 6.83 3.89
C HIS A 369 -11.04 6.04 3.65
N THR A 370 -9.88 6.69 3.76
CA THR A 370 -8.55 6.09 3.54
C THR A 370 -7.69 6.26 4.78
N THR A 371 -6.98 5.21 5.20
CA THR A 371 -5.89 5.34 6.16
C THR A 371 -4.56 5.12 5.45
N ILE A 372 -3.67 6.10 5.56
CA ILE A 372 -2.26 5.98 5.17
C ILE A 372 -1.49 5.47 6.38
N VAL A 373 -0.77 4.38 6.22
CA VAL A 373 0.17 3.82 7.20
C VAL A 373 1.58 4.08 6.67
N TRP A 374 2.22 5.14 7.17
CA TRP A 374 3.64 5.39 6.89
C TRP A 374 4.51 4.61 7.87
N THR A 375 5.50 3.90 7.35
CA THR A 375 6.41 3.09 8.14
C THR A 375 7.79 2.93 7.49
N ASN A 376 8.68 2.23 8.20
CA ASN A 376 10.07 1.97 7.86
C ASN A 376 10.43 0.55 8.31
N GLU A 377 11.53 -0.02 7.84
CA GLU A 377 11.97 -1.33 8.29
C GLU A 377 12.77 -1.32 9.61
N LEU A 378 13.33 -0.17 9.98
CA LEU A 378 14.10 0.04 11.21
C LEU A 378 13.52 1.19 12.05
N GLY A 379 13.73 1.13 13.37
CA GLY A 379 13.50 2.28 14.26
C GLY A 379 14.64 3.30 14.22
N LYS A 380 15.88 2.84 13.96
CA LYS A 380 17.08 3.67 13.84
C LYS A 380 18.12 2.95 12.98
N GLY A 381 18.70 3.69 12.02
CA GLY A 381 19.64 3.13 11.03
C GLY A 381 20.90 2.53 11.63
N ASN A 382 21.67 3.31 12.41
CA ASN A 382 23.06 2.95 12.73
C ASN A 382 23.26 1.75 13.66
N ASN A 383 22.20 1.26 14.28
CA ASN A 383 22.24 0.05 15.10
C ASN A 383 21.24 -1.03 14.63
N HIS A 384 20.61 -0.82 13.47
CA HIS A 384 19.58 -1.69 12.92
C HIS A 384 18.50 -2.10 13.92
N THR A 385 18.16 -1.22 14.86
CA THR A 385 17.12 -1.55 15.82
C THR A 385 15.79 -1.72 15.11
N ARG A 386 15.08 -2.77 15.50
CA ARG A 386 13.71 -3.06 15.07
C ARG A 386 12.70 -2.79 16.18
N ASP A 387 13.16 -2.15 17.26
CA ASP A 387 12.30 -1.53 18.26
C ASP A 387 11.81 -0.16 17.76
N ASN A 388 10.58 0.21 18.15
CA ASN A 388 9.98 1.52 17.84
C ASN A 388 10.05 1.84 16.34
N ILE A 389 9.56 0.91 15.52
CA ILE A 389 9.42 1.15 14.09
C ILE A 389 8.47 2.36 13.89
N PRO A 390 8.82 3.34 13.03
CA PRO A 390 8.10 4.59 12.88
C PRO A 390 6.74 4.44 12.19
N PHE A 391 5.78 3.79 12.85
CA PHE A 391 4.40 3.71 12.40
C PHE A 391 3.65 5.01 12.69
N VAL A 392 3.25 5.70 11.63
CA VAL A 392 2.42 6.90 11.65
C VAL A 392 1.21 6.70 10.76
N LEU A 393 0.02 6.89 11.32
CA LEU A 393 -1.25 6.75 10.61
C LEU A 393 -1.87 8.12 10.34
N VAL A 394 -2.38 8.33 9.13
CA VAL A 394 -3.07 9.56 8.71
C VAL A 394 -4.38 9.20 8.01
N GLY A 395 -5.47 9.89 8.36
CA GLY A 395 -6.78 9.71 7.73
C GLY A 395 -7.75 8.83 8.52
N GLY A 396 -8.96 8.62 7.98
CA GLY A 396 -10.12 8.09 8.72
C GLY A 396 -10.56 6.67 8.36
N GLY A 397 -9.99 6.05 7.32
CA GLY A 397 -10.52 4.82 6.72
C GLY A 397 -10.69 3.63 7.66
N LEU A 398 -9.82 3.48 8.68
CA LEU A 398 -9.88 2.40 9.67
C LEU A 398 -10.78 2.71 10.88
N GLY A 399 -11.36 3.91 10.98
CA GLY A 399 -12.21 4.30 12.11
C GLY A 399 -11.48 4.43 13.46
N PHE A 400 -10.14 4.44 13.45
CA PHE A 400 -9.37 4.69 14.67
C PHE A 400 -9.53 6.13 15.14
N LYS A 401 -9.57 6.34 16.46
CA LYS A 401 -9.52 7.68 17.05
C LYS A 401 -8.12 8.26 16.83
N THR A 402 -8.05 9.28 15.97
CA THR A 402 -6.86 10.03 15.59
C THR A 402 -6.71 11.31 16.44
N GLY A 403 -5.75 12.16 16.10
CA GLY A 403 -5.47 13.40 16.84
C GLY A 403 -4.63 13.19 18.10
N ARG A 404 -3.86 12.09 18.18
CA ARG A 404 -3.14 11.73 19.41
C ARG A 404 -1.85 10.96 19.15
N ALA A 405 -0.91 11.08 20.09
CA ALA A 405 0.26 10.23 20.17
C ALA A 405 0.03 9.07 21.16
N MET A 406 0.38 7.85 20.75
CA MET A 406 0.26 6.65 21.59
C MET A 406 1.63 6.00 21.82
N ASP A 407 1.78 5.38 22.98
CA ASP A 407 2.94 4.56 23.33
C ASP A 407 2.45 3.18 23.82
N PHE A 408 2.85 2.14 23.11
CA PHE A 408 2.54 0.74 23.41
C PHE A 408 3.68 0.03 24.16
N GLY A 409 4.72 0.76 24.58
CA GLY A 409 5.89 0.24 25.26
C GLY A 409 6.81 -0.52 24.31
N LYS A 410 6.63 -1.84 24.21
CA LYS A 410 7.40 -2.72 23.32
C LYS A 410 6.57 -3.94 22.91
N VAL A 411 5.46 -3.69 22.21
CA VAL A 411 4.60 -4.75 21.70
C VAL A 411 5.09 -5.27 20.35
N PRO A 412 4.86 -6.55 20.01
CA PRO A 412 5.08 -7.04 18.65
C PRO A 412 4.15 -6.37 17.64
N HIS A 413 4.70 -5.95 16.50
CA HIS A 413 3.93 -5.35 15.39
C HIS A 413 2.86 -6.28 14.80
N ASN A 414 2.93 -7.60 15.02
CA ASN A 414 1.84 -8.54 14.71
C ASN A 414 0.49 -8.08 15.26
N ARG A 415 0.47 -7.48 16.46
CA ARG A 415 -0.74 -6.95 17.08
C ARG A 415 -1.30 -5.75 16.30
N LEU A 416 -0.44 -4.92 15.72
CA LEU A 416 -0.86 -3.85 14.80
C LEU A 416 -1.43 -4.44 13.51
N LEU A 417 -0.81 -5.47 12.94
CA LEU A 417 -1.33 -6.16 11.75
C LEU A 417 -2.73 -6.76 12.00
N LEU A 418 -2.96 -7.37 13.17
CA LEU A 418 -4.30 -7.81 13.60
C LEU A 418 -5.30 -6.66 13.72
N SER A 419 -4.84 -5.49 14.18
CA SER A 419 -5.69 -4.30 14.28
C SER A 419 -6.16 -3.82 12.91
N PHE A 420 -5.32 -3.96 11.87
CA PHE A 420 -5.72 -3.65 10.49
C PHE A 420 -6.77 -4.63 9.96
N THR A 421 -6.64 -5.93 10.23
CA THR A 421 -7.66 -6.90 9.78
C THR A 421 -9.00 -6.66 10.47
N GLU A 422 -8.99 -6.40 11.78
CA GLU A 422 -10.18 -6.07 12.56
C GLU A 422 -10.87 -4.79 12.05
N ALA A 423 -10.10 -3.71 11.84
CA ALA A 423 -10.63 -2.44 11.36
C ALA A 423 -11.17 -2.49 9.92
N MET A 424 -10.67 -3.41 9.09
CA MET A 424 -11.19 -3.70 7.76
C MET A 424 -12.36 -4.71 7.77
N GLY A 425 -12.91 -5.04 8.93
CA GLY A 425 -14.07 -5.93 9.07
C GLY A 425 -13.78 -7.43 8.91
N HIS A 426 -12.50 -7.82 8.94
CA HIS A 426 -12.05 -9.20 8.77
C HIS A 426 -11.17 -9.65 9.95
N PRO A 427 -11.70 -9.66 11.19
CA PRO A 427 -10.89 -9.94 12.38
C PRO A 427 -10.23 -11.31 12.30
N GLU A 428 -8.93 -11.34 12.59
CA GLU A 428 -8.12 -12.57 12.67
C GLU A 428 -7.69 -12.81 14.12
N LYS A 429 -7.52 -14.07 14.50
CA LYS A 429 -6.92 -14.41 15.81
C LYS A 429 -5.40 -14.45 15.76
N VAL A 430 -4.84 -14.72 14.58
CA VAL A 430 -3.41 -14.89 14.36
C VAL A 430 -3.07 -14.34 12.97
N PHE A 431 -2.02 -13.54 12.89
CA PHE A 431 -1.42 -13.10 11.64
C PHE A 431 0.11 -13.07 11.79
N GLY A 432 0.82 -13.78 10.90
CA GLY A 432 2.25 -14.03 11.04
C GLY A 432 2.58 -15.00 12.18
N LYS A 433 3.58 -14.67 13.01
CA LYS A 433 4.03 -15.49 14.14
C LYS A 433 2.96 -15.60 15.25
N PRO A 434 2.45 -16.80 15.57
CA PRO A 434 1.37 -16.97 16.55
C PRO A 434 1.71 -16.48 17.97
N GLU A 435 2.96 -16.69 18.40
CA GLU A 435 3.42 -16.27 19.74
C GLU A 435 3.28 -14.76 19.97
N PHE A 436 3.41 -13.97 18.91
CA PHE A 436 3.30 -12.51 18.94
C PHE A 436 1.86 -12.00 18.80
N CYS A 437 0.89 -12.91 18.66
CA CYS A 437 -0.54 -12.61 18.55
C CYS A 437 -1.32 -12.91 19.84
N ALA A 438 -0.67 -13.43 20.89
CA ALA A 438 -1.34 -13.97 22.08
C ALA A 438 -2.26 -12.95 22.79
N ASP A 439 -1.87 -11.67 22.78
CA ASP A 439 -2.63 -10.57 23.38
C ASP A 439 -3.64 -9.90 22.43
N GLY A 440 -3.85 -10.47 21.24
CA GLY A 440 -4.76 -9.95 20.21
C GLY A 440 -4.31 -8.63 19.58
N SER A 441 -5.27 -7.91 18.98
CA SER A 441 -5.06 -6.58 18.41
C SER A 441 -4.60 -5.55 19.46
N LEU A 442 -4.13 -4.39 18.99
CA LEU A 442 -3.79 -3.29 19.88
C LEU A 442 -5.06 -2.70 20.48
N THR A 443 -5.03 -2.47 21.80
CA THR A 443 -6.15 -1.86 22.51
C THR A 443 -6.06 -0.34 22.48
N GLY A 444 -7.22 0.33 22.57
CA GLY A 444 -7.31 1.78 22.69
C GLY A 444 -7.18 2.57 21.38
N LEU A 445 -7.18 1.89 20.22
CA LEU A 445 -7.17 2.53 18.90
C LEU A 445 -8.52 3.15 18.51
N GLY A 446 -9.64 2.62 19.02
CA GLY A 446 -10.99 3.15 18.83
C GLY A 446 -11.34 4.34 19.72
#